data_AF-A0A224YAX1-F1
#
_entry.id   AF-A0A224YAX1-F1
#
_cell.length_a   1.000
_cell.length_b   1.000
_cell.length_c   1.000
_cell.angle_alpha   90.00
_cell.angle_beta   90.00
_cell.angle_gamma   90.00
#
_symmetry.space_group_name_H-M   'P 1'
#
loop_
_entity.id
_entity.type
_entity.pdbx_description
1 polymer ?
#
loop_
_entity_poly.entity_id
_entity_poly.type
_entity_poly.pdbx_seq_one_letter_code
_entity_poly.pdbx_strand_id
1 'polypeptide(L)'
;MKSAVVSGTLLIMFAIFLVSHAEDNSSDDGSTGGSEEQEVKFCNDNTTAEERNTTLVCVLKTENPDAERLKSYMEMSKVNSSVIADLLCNNTNLLNEQILESEGKNLTTGEEPELTDTFRQCEAQS
;
A
#
# COMPACT_ATOMS: atom_id res chain seq x y z
N MET A 1 36.07 -38.86 9.58
CA MET A 1 35.54 -37.49 9.48
C MET A 1 34.19 -37.62 8.79
N LYS A 2 33.02 -37.30 9.34
CA LYS A 2 32.50 -36.14 10.09
C LYS A 2 31.36 -36.68 11.00
N SER A 3 31.39 -36.47 12.30
CA SER A 3 30.69 -35.41 13.04
C SER A 3 29.17 -35.37 12.82
N ALA A 4 28.49 -35.78 13.89
CA ALA A 4 27.08 -35.59 14.17
C ALA A 4 26.66 -34.11 14.14
N VAL A 5 25.40 -33.85 13.79
CA VAL A 5 24.63 -32.77 14.43
C VAL A 5 23.28 -33.35 14.83
N VAL A 6 23.03 -33.15 16.11
CA VAL A 6 21.90 -33.62 16.89
C VAL A 6 20.75 -32.62 16.73
N SER A 7 19.52 -33.15 16.80
CA SER A 7 18.36 -32.59 17.49
C SER A 7 18.02 -31.10 17.33
N GLY A 8 16.84 -30.86 16.78
CA GLY A 8 16.08 -29.62 16.95
C GLY A 8 14.61 -29.87 16.66
N THR A 9 13.93 -30.62 17.53
CA THR A 9 12.47 -30.61 17.62
C THR A 9 12.01 -29.18 17.93
N LEU A 10 11.15 -28.61 17.09
CA LEU A 10 10.30 -27.49 17.48
C LEU A 10 8.85 -27.83 17.17
N LEU A 11 8.16 -28.32 18.20
CA LEU A 11 6.70 -28.28 18.30
C LEU A 11 6.33 -26.85 18.71
N ILE A 12 5.57 -26.14 17.87
CA ILE A 12 4.70 -25.08 18.38
C ILE A 12 3.27 -25.46 18.02
N MET A 13 2.48 -25.46 19.08
CA MET A 13 1.16 -25.99 19.28
C MET A 13 0.24 -24.79 19.57
N PHE A 14 -1.04 -24.92 19.24
CA PHE A 14 -2.18 -24.06 19.65
C PHE A 14 -2.27 -22.65 19.01
N ALA A 15 -3.46 -22.06 18.82
CA ALA A 15 -4.77 -22.31 19.41
C ALA A 15 -5.92 -22.02 18.44
N ILE A 16 -6.97 -22.83 18.52
CA ILE A 16 -8.29 -22.55 17.97
C ILE A 16 -8.98 -21.55 18.93
N PHE A 17 -9.42 -20.39 18.43
CA PHE A 17 -10.50 -19.62 19.07
C PHE A 17 -11.75 -19.68 18.20
N LEU A 18 -12.73 -20.42 18.73
CA LEU A 18 -14.12 -20.47 18.29
C LEU A 18 -14.78 -19.12 18.62
N VAL A 19 -15.46 -18.51 17.65
CA VAL A 19 -16.64 -17.67 17.95
C VAL A 19 -17.81 -18.22 17.14
N SER A 20 -18.73 -18.81 17.90
CA SER A 20 -19.99 -19.39 17.47
C SER A 20 -21.08 -18.34 17.27
N HIS A 21 -21.98 -18.67 16.33
CA HIS A 21 -23.40 -18.29 16.21
C HIS A 21 -23.73 -16.82 15.87
N ALA A 22 -24.14 -16.59 14.61
CA ALA A 22 -25.57 -16.46 14.27
C ALA A 22 -25.82 -16.41 12.74
N GLU A 23 -26.49 -17.47 12.25
CA GLU A 23 -27.58 -17.50 11.26
C GLU A 23 -27.31 -17.21 9.75
N ASP A 24 -27.28 -18.33 9.02
CA ASP A 24 -27.88 -18.62 7.70
C ASP A 24 -27.79 -17.59 6.55
N ASN A 25 -26.94 -17.85 5.56
CA ASN A 25 -27.41 -18.49 4.32
C ASN A 25 -26.27 -18.93 3.38
N SER A 26 -26.34 -20.22 3.05
CA SER A 26 -26.01 -20.89 1.78
C SER A 26 -24.68 -20.67 1.05
N SER A 27 -24.08 -21.84 0.78
CA SER A 27 -23.41 -22.24 -0.46
C SER A 27 -21.88 -22.26 -0.43
N ASP A 28 -21.42 -23.45 -0.05
CA ASP A 28 -20.27 -24.16 -0.62
C ASP A 28 -20.18 -23.94 -2.14
N ASP A 29 -19.07 -23.37 -2.60
CA ASP A 29 -18.22 -23.88 -3.69
C ASP A 29 -17.29 -22.75 -4.14
N GLY A 30 -15.99 -23.04 -4.21
CA GLY A 30 -15.02 -22.12 -4.76
C GLY A 30 -13.71 -22.13 -4.00
N SER A 31 -12.93 -23.18 -4.25
CA SER A 31 -11.47 -23.16 -4.15
C SER A 31 -10.90 -21.80 -4.57
N THR A 32 -10.73 -20.90 -3.62
CA THR A 32 -9.93 -19.69 -3.80
C THR A 32 -8.50 -20.14 -3.59
N GLY A 33 -7.87 -20.62 -4.67
CA GLY A 33 -6.43 -20.58 -4.77
C GLY A 33 -6.03 -19.15 -4.42
N GLY A 34 -5.29 -19.00 -3.31
CA GLY A 34 -4.92 -17.70 -2.79
C GLY A 34 -4.20 -16.91 -3.87
N SER A 35 -4.91 -15.97 -4.49
CA SER A 35 -4.27 -14.81 -5.08
C SER A 35 -3.73 -14.04 -3.90
N GLU A 36 -2.49 -14.35 -3.52
CA GLU A 36 -1.66 -13.53 -2.67
C GLU A 36 -1.73 -12.09 -3.21
N GLU A 37 -2.60 -11.27 -2.61
CA GLU A 37 -2.70 -9.86 -2.95
C GLU A 37 -1.34 -9.24 -2.65
N GLN A 38 -0.61 -8.86 -3.70
CA GLN A 38 0.73 -8.30 -3.56
C GLN A 38 0.65 -7.03 -2.69
N GLU A 39 1.23 -7.06 -1.50
CA GLU A 39 1.30 -5.88 -0.64
C GLU A 39 2.18 -4.79 -1.30
N VAL A 40 1.72 -3.54 -1.24
CA VAL A 40 2.49 -2.38 -1.72
C VAL A 40 3.70 -2.18 -0.82
N LYS A 41 4.90 -2.21 -1.39
CA LYS A 41 6.17 -2.07 -0.67
C LYS A 41 6.57 -0.62 -0.43
N PHE A 42 5.95 0.34 -1.10
CA PHE A 42 6.36 1.73 -1.13
C PHE A 42 6.61 2.33 0.25
N CYS A 43 5.79 1.99 1.25
CA CYS A 43 5.89 2.48 2.62
C CYS A 43 6.53 1.49 3.60
N ASN A 44 7.07 0.37 3.13
CA ASN A 44 7.73 -0.59 4.01
C ASN A 44 9.06 -0.05 4.52
N ASP A 45 9.39 -0.36 5.78
CA ASP A 45 10.63 0.05 6.44
C ASP A 45 11.91 -0.39 5.71
N ASN A 46 11.81 -1.46 4.89
CA ASN A 46 12.93 -2.01 4.13
C ASN A 46 13.07 -1.42 2.72
N THR A 47 12.12 -0.59 2.26
CA THR A 47 12.16 0.03 0.93
C THR A 47 13.09 1.23 0.95
N THR A 48 14.12 1.18 0.11
CA THR A 48 15.12 2.24 0.02
C THR A 48 14.53 3.55 -0.51
N ALA A 49 15.22 4.66 -0.28
CA ALA A 49 14.82 5.96 -0.84
C ALA A 49 14.86 5.97 -2.39
N GLU A 50 15.78 5.20 -2.99
CA GLU A 50 15.90 5.07 -4.44
C GLU A 50 14.71 4.31 -5.04
N GLU A 51 14.34 3.18 -4.44
CA GLU A 51 13.16 2.39 -4.83
C GLU A 51 11.89 3.24 -4.72
N ARG A 52 11.67 3.90 -3.57
CA ARG A 52 10.55 4.83 -3.39
C ARG A 52 10.52 5.92 -4.45
N ASN A 53 11.64 6.59 -4.72
CA ASN A 53 11.64 7.65 -5.71
C ASN A 53 11.34 7.12 -7.11
N THR A 54 11.84 5.92 -7.46
CA THR A 54 11.56 5.26 -8.74
C THR A 54 10.09 4.92 -8.88
N THR A 55 9.49 4.30 -7.86
CA THR A 55 8.07 3.97 -7.85
C THR A 55 7.20 5.22 -7.93
N LEU A 56 7.51 6.28 -7.17
CA LEU A 56 6.75 7.53 -7.21
C LEU A 56 6.83 8.18 -8.60
N VAL A 57 8.01 8.21 -9.22
CA VAL A 57 8.17 8.71 -10.60
C VAL A 57 7.36 7.89 -11.60
N CYS A 58 7.23 6.57 -11.41
CA CYS A 58 6.35 5.74 -12.23
C CYS A 58 4.87 6.13 -12.02
N VAL A 59 4.41 6.24 -10.77
CA VAL A 59 3.02 6.61 -10.45
C VAL A 59 2.64 7.94 -11.11
N LEU A 60 3.50 8.95 -11.00
CA LEU A 60 3.29 10.30 -11.56
C LEU A 60 3.25 10.34 -13.10
N LYS A 61 3.57 9.24 -13.80
CA LYS A 61 3.49 9.12 -15.27
C LYS A 61 2.24 8.38 -15.73
N THR A 62 1.46 7.83 -14.82
CA THR A 62 0.23 7.11 -15.17
C THR A 62 -0.92 8.08 -15.45
N GLU A 63 -1.91 7.63 -16.22
CA GLU A 63 -3.14 8.40 -16.52
C GLU A 63 -4.22 8.22 -15.41
N ASN A 64 -3.83 7.78 -14.21
CA ASN A 64 -4.74 7.68 -13.07
C ASN A 64 -5.13 9.10 -12.59
N PRO A 65 -6.43 9.42 -12.42
CA PRO A 65 -6.88 10.75 -12.01
C PRO A 65 -6.23 11.25 -10.71
N ASP A 66 -6.09 10.40 -9.70
CA ASP A 66 -5.44 10.77 -8.45
C ASP A 66 -3.93 10.94 -8.59
N ALA A 67 -3.29 10.21 -9.51
CA ALA A 67 -1.87 10.41 -9.84
C ALA A 67 -1.66 11.75 -10.57
N GLU A 68 -2.58 12.14 -11.46
CA GLU A 68 -2.57 13.44 -12.12
C GLU A 68 -2.81 14.60 -11.13
N ARG A 69 -3.72 14.41 -10.17
CA ARG A 69 -3.94 15.36 -9.06
C ARG A 69 -2.68 15.51 -8.22
N LEU A 70 -2.04 14.40 -7.84
CA LEU A 70 -0.80 14.40 -7.08
C LEU A 70 0.32 15.13 -7.84
N LYS A 71 0.48 14.84 -9.14
CA LYS A 71 1.45 15.52 -9.99
C LYS A 71 1.20 17.02 -10.07
N SER A 72 -0.05 17.42 -10.28
CA SER A 72 -0.43 18.83 -10.37
C SER A 72 -0.14 19.57 -9.06
N TYR A 73 -0.45 18.94 -7.91
CA TYR A 73 -0.11 19.47 -6.59
C TYR A 73 1.40 19.65 -6.41
N MET A 74 2.20 18.65 -6.79
CA MET A 74 3.67 18.73 -6.70
C MET A 74 4.23 19.89 -7.52
N GLU A 75 3.76 20.07 -8.75
CA GLU A 75 4.19 21.13 -9.66
C GLU A 75 3.77 22.52 -9.16
N MET A 76 2.53 22.66 -8.69
CA MET A 76 1.99 23.93 -8.19
C MET A 76 2.65 24.37 -6.88
N SER A 77 2.76 23.45 -5.92
CA SER A 77 3.27 23.72 -4.57
C SER A 77 4.80 23.69 -4.50
N LYS A 78 5.48 23.31 -5.60
CA LYS A 78 6.95 23.15 -5.68
C LYS A 78 7.48 22.23 -4.58
N VAL A 79 6.70 21.21 -4.24
CA VAL A 79 7.03 20.23 -3.19
C VAL A 79 7.85 19.11 -3.81
N ASN A 80 8.94 18.73 -3.15
CA ASN A 80 9.82 17.67 -3.63
C ASN A 80 9.20 16.27 -3.43
N SER A 81 9.59 15.32 -4.28
CA SER A 81 9.13 13.92 -4.24
C SER A 81 9.30 13.26 -2.86
N SER A 82 10.38 13.57 -2.14
CA SER A 82 10.61 13.04 -0.80
C SER A 82 9.56 13.48 0.23
N VAL A 83 9.05 14.70 0.14
CA VAL A 83 8.01 15.21 1.06
C VAL A 83 6.67 14.54 0.74
N ILE A 84 6.39 14.35 -0.54
CA ILE A 84 5.19 13.66 -1.00
C ILE A 84 5.20 12.18 -0.56
N ALA A 85 6.33 11.51 -0.74
CA ALA A 85 6.49 10.13 -0.29
C ALA A 85 6.30 10.01 1.24
N ASP A 86 6.84 10.96 2.01
CA ASP A 86 6.63 11.00 3.46
C ASP A 86 5.15 11.18 3.82
N LEU A 87 4.46 12.12 3.17
CA LEU A 87 3.04 12.35 3.37
C LEU A 87 2.19 11.13 2.98
N LEU A 88 2.48 10.47 1.84
CA LEU A 88 1.79 9.26 1.41
C LEU A 88 1.93 8.09 2.38
N CYS A 89 3.06 7.99 3.09
CA CYS A 89 3.31 6.89 4.01
C CYS A 89 2.88 7.18 5.45
N ASN A 90 2.97 8.45 5.87
CA ASN A 90 2.82 8.81 7.28
C ASN A 90 1.59 9.68 7.55
N ASN A 91 1.03 10.38 6.54
CA ASN A 91 -0.09 11.29 6.74
C ASN A 91 -0.90 11.58 5.44
N THR A 92 -1.51 10.55 4.87
CA THR A 92 -2.29 10.66 3.62
C THR A 92 -3.48 11.61 3.74
N ASN A 93 -4.07 11.74 4.93
CA ASN A 93 -5.13 12.70 5.21
C ASN A 93 -4.65 14.14 5.00
N LEU A 94 -3.50 14.50 5.57
CA LEU A 94 -2.92 15.83 5.38
C LEU A 94 -2.55 16.09 3.91
N LEU A 95 -2.04 15.07 3.20
CA LEU A 95 -1.79 15.18 1.76
C LEU A 95 -3.07 15.53 1.00
N ASN A 96 -4.16 14.82 1.29
CA ASN A 96 -5.44 15.04 0.62
C ASN A 96 -6.00 16.43 0.93
N GLU A 97 -5.91 16.89 2.17
CA GLU A 97 -6.31 18.26 2.56
C GLU A 97 -5.53 19.32 1.75
N GLN A 98 -4.21 19.15 1.63
CA GLN A 98 -3.36 20.08 0.86
C GLN A 98 -3.68 20.06 -0.64
N ILE A 99 -3.97 18.88 -1.21
CA ILE A 99 -4.40 18.74 -2.60
C ILE A 99 -5.73 19.47 -2.81
N LEU A 100 -6.74 19.21 -1.96
CA LEU A 100 -8.05 19.85 -2.04
C LEU A 100 -7.95 21.38 -1.91
N GLU A 101 -7.13 21.87 -0.98
CA GLU A 101 -6.85 23.30 -0.84
C GLU A 101 -6.24 23.89 -2.12
N SER A 102 -5.27 23.20 -2.72
CA SER A 102 -4.64 23.63 -3.98
C SER A 102 -5.61 23.64 -5.17
N GLU A 103 -6.63 22.77 -5.14
CA GLU A 103 -7.69 22.67 -6.15
C GLU A 103 -8.84 23.68 -5.91
N GLY A 104 -8.81 24.44 -4.81
CA GLY A 104 -9.91 25.33 -4.41
C GLY A 104 -11.19 24.58 -4.01
N LYS A 105 -11.07 23.31 -3.62
CA LYS A 105 -12.17 22.45 -3.17
C LYS A 105 -12.35 22.54 -1.65
N ASN A 106 -13.51 22.11 -1.17
CA ASN A 106 -13.83 22.14 0.26
C ASN A 106 -13.23 20.90 0.96
N LEU A 107 -12.66 21.07 2.15
CA LEU A 107 -11.98 19.99 2.90
C LEU A 107 -12.94 18.86 3.35
N THR A 108 -14.26 19.09 3.28
CA THR A 108 -15.28 18.10 3.64
C THR A 108 -15.59 17.09 2.53
N THR A 109 -15.01 17.23 1.33
CA THR A 109 -15.26 16.33 0.19
C THR A 109 -14.16 15.25 0.04
N GLY A 110 -13.41 14.96 1.11
CA GLY A 110 -12.18 14.17 1.04
C GLY A 110 -12.38 12.69 0.77
N GLU A 111 -12.51 12.31 -0.50
CA GLU A 111 -12.13 10.96 -0.94
C GLU A 111 -10.62 10.83 -0.86
N GLU A 112 -10.13 9.76 -0.20
CA GLU A 112 -8.71 9.42 -0.18
C GLU A 112 -8.26 9.07 -1.61
N PRO A 113 -7.04 9.46 -2.01
CA PRO A 113 -6.54 9.13 -3.35
C PRO A 113 -6.39 7.61 -3.51
N GLU A 114 -7.05 7.03 -4.52
CA GLU A 114 -7.02 5.60 -4.80
C GLU A 114 -5.81 5.25 -5.69
N LEU A 115 -4.64 5.15 -5.05
CA LEU A 115 -3.37 4.89 -5.75
C LEU A 115 -2.81 3.48 -5.56
N THR A 116 -3.40 2.65 -4.68
CA THR A 116 -2.87 1.34 -4.29
C THR A 116 -2.54 0.45 -5.49
N ASP A 117 -3.46 0.30 -6.45
CA ASP A 117 -3.22 -0.52 -7.63
C ASP A 117 -2.17 0.08 -8.58
N THR A 118 -2.10 1.41 -8.63
CA THR A 118 -1.08 2.11 -9.44
C THR A 118 0.32 1.91 -8.83
N PHE A 119 0.43 1.94 -7.50
CA PHE A 119 1.66 1.58 -6.80
C PHE A 119 2.06 0.13 -7.05
N ARG A 120 1.13 -0.84 -6.93
CA ARG A 120 1.40 -2.26 -7.25
C ARG A 120 1.94 -2.42 -8.67
N GLN A 121 1.30 -1.79 -9.64
CA GLN A 121 1.72 -1.86 -11.05
C GLN A 121 3.13 -1.28 -11.26
N CYS A 122 3.46 -0.19 -10.58
CA CYS A 122 4.76 0.44 -10.69
C CYS A 122 5.87 -0.34 -9.98
N GLU A 123 5.58 -0.95 -8.82
CA GLU A 123 6.53 -1.81 -8.12
C GLU A 123 6.81 -3.12 -8.86
N ALA A 124 5.83 -3.66 -9.59
CA ALA A 124 6.03 -4.85 -10.43
C ALA A 124 6.97 -4.59 -11.63
N GLN A 125 7.21 -3.33 -11.99
CA GLN A 125 8.10 -2.92 -13.09
C GLN A 125 9.48 -2.44 -12.61
N SER A 126 9.66 -2.26 -11.30
CA SER A 126 10.86 -1.68 -10.69
C SER A 126 11.92 -2.72 -10.36
#